data_AF-A0A954HIC0-F1
#
_entry.id   AF-A0A954HIC0-F1
#
_cell.length_a   1.000
_cell.length_b   1.000
_cell.length_c   1.000
_cell.angle_alpha   90.00
_cell.angle_beta   90.00
_cell.angle_gamma   90.00
#
_symmetry.space_group_name_H-M   'P 1'
#
loop_
_entity.id
_entity.type
_entity.pdbx_description
1 polymer ?
#
loop_
_entity_poly.entity_id
_entity_poly.type
_entity_poly.pdbx_seq_one_letter_code
_entity_poly.pdbx_strand_id
1 'polypeptide(L)'
;MNLSIRYFALLCFAVICGANALAVEPRPIQDFMEVEEKWPQLAKTSTRWHLEGRYAFLGKTEMRFTKCPLRFLLPTGTVLNTKGAKVVEVAGYLEEQDKEIVFVIENIATYPDGEEQLRLRRAGVNPSRPEGWYELADWVSRRGTFYSDETLLGKATELRQNGIALERTALDSDDYKGLLELAQKALNFGLSTEFAREMQHAAYRRQYEIALRPKQNTNIDELTSLLKKQLKGGAKHLAAVDPDVQKDYLEDPLTVYANGNAAKRDIYDRLFVIDLELARIQRDAKEDGSNGEEIAERIETFLPEYPELAEQYRKMELDYLVSRVGRMTRQEMLDLGKKFEAREEPDRVAEVRRDWLTALEPRMRRDRGRGLCNLAEDWITLLSDKEKAVELYIEAYKIDPGYPVSTRWLEENGYVLYGGKWIPEDEAPVRMETVIDTAMREGRVIEGMTVEQVLTALGTEPTTKLQLPSSRGLTQVFVYGDSGLTIRFFRRTHLDDSKVVAIGQAAGKRARKREADPQPPVPDSGR
;
A
#
# COMPACT_ATOMS: atom_id res chain seq x y z
N MET A 1 66.07 -21.19 10.24
CA MET A 1 66.75 -21.26 11.55
C MET A 1 65.70 -21.73 12.54
N ASN A 2 65.62 -23.05 12.74
CA ASN A 2 66.30 -23.78 13.83
C ASN A 2 65.70 -23.39 15.18
N LEU A 3 65.25 -24.26 16.06
CA LEU A 3 65.08 -25.71 16.15
C LEU A 3 64.25 -25.88 17.44
N SER A 4 63.25 -26.75 17.46
CA SER A 4 63.20 -27.95 18.31
C SER A 4 63.12 -27.74 19.83
N ILE A 5 62.17 -28.45 20.45
CA ILE A 5 62.31 -29.33 21.62
C ILE A 5 60.91 -29.43 22.28
N ARG A 6 60.16 -30.47 21.91
CA ARG A 6 59.07 -31.02 22.73
C ARG A 6 59.62 -32.30 23.34
N TYR A 7 59.91 -32.25 24.64
CA TYR A 7 60.31 -33.42 25.42
C TYR A 7 59.10 -34.33 25.67
N PHE A 8 59.15 -35.48 25.03
CA PHE A 8 58.93 -36.81 25.58
C PHE A 8 58.66 -36.84 27.10
N ALA A 9 57.42 -37.10 27.50
CA ALA A 9 57.07 -37.50 28.86
C ALA A 9 56.62 -38.97 28.82
N LEU A 10 57.61 -39.85 28.90
CA LEU A 10 57.47 -41.28 29.11
C LEU A 10 57.30 -41.47 30.62
N LEU A 11 56.06 -41.65 31.09
CA LEU A 11 55.79 -41.97 32.49
C LEU A 11 55.41 -43.45 32.61
N CYS A 12 56.39 -44.23 33.07
CA CYS A 12 56.22 -45.59 33.56
C CYS A 12 55.25 -45.60 34.75
N PHE A 13 54.14 -46.32 34.65
CA PHE A 13 53.39 -46.77 35.82
C PHE A 13 53.69 -48.25 36.07
N ALA A 14 54.48 -48.48 37.12
CA ALA A 14 54.74 -49.80 37.67
C ALA A 14 53.51 -50.30 38.42
N VAL A 15 53.04 -51.47 37.99
CA VAL A 15 52.45 -52.60 38.74
C VAL A 15 52.03 -52.30 40.19
N ILE A 16 50.71 -52.21 40.40
CA ILE A 16 50.08 -52.65 41.64
C ILE A 16 49.23 -53.88 41.28
N CYS A 17 49.71 -55.05 41.70
CA CYS A 17 48.97 -56.30 41.66
C CYS A 17 47.76 -56.21 42.60
N GLY A 18 46.57 -56.08 42.00
CA GLY A 18 45.28 -56.30 42.64
C GLY A 18 44.36 -56.91 41.61
N ALA A 19 44.21 -58.24 41.64
CA ALA A 19 43.37 -59.01 40.73
C ALA A 19 41.88 -58.76 41.00
N ASN A 20 41.38 -57.62 40.54
CA ASN A 20 40.06 -57.53 39.96
C ASN A 20 40.30 -57.17 38.49
N ALA A 21 40.35 -58.18 37.63
CA ALA A 21 40.24 -57.96 36.20
C ALA A 21 38.84 -57.37 35.97
N LEU A 22 38.74 -56.05 36.05
CA LEU A 22 37.66 -55.30 35.42
C LEU A 22 37.64 -55.82 33.99
N ALA A 23 36.56 -56.52 33.62
CA ALA A 23 36.37 -57.00 32.27
C ALA A 23 36.52 -55.78 31.35
N VAL A 24 37.61 -55.75 30.58
CA VAL A 24 37.89 -54.67 29.64
C VAL A 24 36.77 -54.72 28.61
N GLU A 25 36.04 -53.63 28.40
CA GLU A 25 35.02 -53.60 27.35
C GLU A 25 35.67 -53.92 25.99
N PRO A 26 35.08 -54.79 25.16
CA PRO A 26 35.61 -55.07 23.84
C PRO A 26 35.65 -53.80 23.00
N ARG A 27 36.76 -53.58 22.29
CA ARG A 27 36.92 -52.45 21.38
C ARG A 27 36.21 -52.72 20.05
N PRO A 28 35.50 -51.77 19.46
CA PRO A 28 34.91 -51.95 18.15
C PRO A 28 35.95 -52.28 17.08
N ILE A 29 35.59 -53.15 16.13
CA ILE A 29 36.39 -53.41 14.92
C ILE A 29 36.67 -52.12 14.17
N GLN A 30 35.77 -51.14 14.23
CA GLN A 30 36.00 -49.80 13.71
C GLN A 30 37.29 -49.18 14.24
N ASP A 31 37.49 -49.17 15.56
CA ASP A 31 38.70 -48.60 16.18
C ASP A 31 39.96 -49.43 15.85
N PHE A 32 39.79 -50.74 15.66
CA PHE A 32 40.88 -51.62 15.26
C PHE A 32 41.35 -51.37 13.81
N MET A 33 40.43 -50.97 12.92
CA MET A 33 40.77 -50.57 11.55
C MET A 33 41.57 -49.26 11.50
N GLU A 34 41.43 -48.36 12.48
CA GLU A 34 42.19 -47.10 12.52
C GLU A 34 43.70 -47.32 12.72
N VAL A 35 44.10 -48.51 13.18
CA VAL A 35 45.50 -48.89 13.37
C VAL A 35 45.99 -49.92 12.34
N GLU A 36 45.30 -50.06 11.21
CA GLU A 36 45.62 -51.02 10.14
C GLU A 36 47.09 -50.94 9.69
N GLU A 37 47.60 -49.73 9.46
CA GLU A 37 49.01 -49.51 9.05
C GLU A 37 50.04 -50.04 10.07
N LYS A 38 49.62 -50.20 11.33
CA LYS A 38 50.47 -50.66 12.44
C LYS A 38 50.37 -52.16 12.69
N TRP A 39 49.43 -52.86 12.05
CA TRP A 39 49.25 -54.29 12.23
C TRP A 39 50.54 -55.11 12.04
N PRO A 40 51.43 -54.83 11.05
CA PRO A 40 52.69 -55.58 10.91
C PRO A 40 53.61 -55.45 12.12
N GLN A 41 53.65 -54.30 12.80
CA GLN A 41 54.45 -54.14 14.00
C GLN A 41 53.79 -54.82 15.21
N LEU A 42 52.45 -54.74 15.31
CA LEU A 42 51.68 -55.36 16.38
C LEU A 42 51.69 -56.90 16.31
N ALA A 43 51.78 -57.46 15.10
CA ALA A 43 51.92 -58.90 14.87
C ALA A 43 53.26 -59.45 15.40
N LYS A 44 54.36 -58.68 15.22
CA LYS A 44 55.70 -59.07 15.73
C LYS A 44 55.77 -59.16 17.25
N THR A 45 54.92 -58.41 17.95
CA THR A 45 54.86 -58.40 19.42
C THR A 45 53.70 -59.24 19.98
N SER A 46 52.93 -59.92 19.12
CA SER A 46 51.72 -60.66 19.48
C SER A 46 50.81 -59.85 20.40
N THR A 47 50.58 -58.58 20.05
CA THR A 47 49.78 -57.67 20.88
C THR A 47 48.36 -58.22 21.01
N ARG A 48 47.88 -58.35 22.25
CA ARG A 48 46.52 -58.83 22.54
C ARG A 48 45.48 -57.74 22.35
N TRP A 49 44.35 -58.14 21.80
CA TRP A 49 43.17 -57.31 21.60
C TRP A 49 41.92 -58.06 22.04
N HIS A 50 40.96 -57.30 22.54
CA HIS A 50 39.59 -57.74 22.79
C HIS A 50 38.70 -56.85 21.93
N LEU A 51 38.06 -57.45 20.93
CA LEU A 51 37.39 -56.77 19.84
C LEU A 51 35.91 -57.18 19.77
N GLU A 52 35.03 -56.30 19.31
CA GLU A 52 33.65 -56.64 18.93
C GLU A 52 33.31 -56.13 17.54
N GLY A 53 32.45 -56.85 16.82
CA GLY A 53 31.97 -56.38 15.53
C GLY A 53 30.99 -57.32 14.84
N ARG A 54 30.39 -56.85 13.75
CA ARG A 54 29.53 -57.66 12.86
C ARG A 54 30.39 -58.63 12.07
N TYR A 55 30.11 -59.93 12.13
CA TYR A 55 30.80 -60.89 11.27
C TYR A 55 30.14 -60.94 9.88
N ALA A 56 30.95 -60.94 8.82
CA ALA A 56 30.51 -61.18 7.46
C ALA A 56 30.44 -62.69 7.14
N PHE A 57 31.34 -63.46 7.74
CA PHE A 57 31.45 -64.90 7.56
C PHE A 57 31.96 -65.55 8.85
N LEU A 58 31.40 -66.71 9.21
CA LEU A 58 31.81 -67.52 10.35
C LEU A 58 31.85 -68.99 9.93
N GLY A 59 33.04 -69.52 9.72
CA GLY A 59 33.32 -70.91 9.38
C GLY A 59 33.72 -71.76 10.59
N LYS A 60 34.22 -72.98 10.33
CA LYS A 60 34.70 -73.90 11.38
C LYS A 60 36.07 -73.52 11.95
N THR A 61 36.92 -72.92 11.13
CA THR A 61 38.34 -72.64 11.45
C THR A 61 38.70 -71.17 11.24
N GLU A 62 37.84 -70.39 10.58
CA GLU A 62 38.07 -68.97 10.35
C GLU A 62 36.78 -68.17 10.39
N MET A 63 36.91 -66.88 10.65
CA MET A 63 35.85 -65.88 10.54
C MET A 63 36.38 -64.59 9.93
N ARG A 64 35.46 -63.72 9.48
CA ARG A 64 35.78 -62.37 9.01
C ARG A 64 34.77 -61.38 9.55
N PHE A 65 35.24 -60.23 9.99
CA PHE A 65 34.37 -59.10 10.32
C PHE A 65 33.97 -58.33 9.05
N THR A 66 32.75 -57.80 9.04
CA THR A 66 32.30 -56.87 8.02
C THR A 66 33.18 -55.62 8.06
N LYS A 67 33.60 -55.11 6.89
CA LYS A 67 34.50 -53.95 6.75
C LYS A 67 35.89 -54.13 7.38
N CYS A 68 36.31 -55.38 7.62
CA CYS A 68 37.67 -55.71 8.03
C CYS A 68 38.28 -56.71 7.04
N PRO A 69 39.41 -56.41 6.39
CA PRO A 69 40.04 -57.32 5.42
C PRO A 69 40.78 -58.49 6.11
N LEU A 70 41.06 -58.37 7.41
CA LEU A 70 41.83 -59.34 8.17
C LEU A 70 41.06 -60.66 8.35
N ARG A 71 41.78 -61.78 8.25
CA ARG A 71 41.26 -63.11 8.61
C ARG A 71 41.44 -63.36 10.09
N PHE A 72 40.42 -63.96 10.71
CA PHE A 72 40.42 -64.31 12.12
C PHE A 72 40.35 -65.82 12.25
N LEU A 73 41.42 -66.44 12.76
CA LEU A 73 41.54 -67.89 12.91
C LEU A 73 40.91 -68.34 14.22
N LEU A 74 40.01 -69.32 14.14
CA LEU A 74 39.29 -69.86 15.29
C LEU A 74 40.07 -71.03 15.93
N PRO A 75 40.00 -71.19 17.26
CA PRO A 75 40.49 -72.40 17.92
C PRO A 75 39.84 -73.67 17.35
N THR A 76 40.62 -74.75 17.26
CA THR A 76 40.09 -76.06 16.86
C THR A 76 38.97 -76.50 17.79
N GLY A 77 37.81 -76.85 17.24
CA GLY A 77 36.64 -77.29 18.01
C GLY A 77 35.78 -76.16 18.59
N THR A 78 35.97 -74.92 18.14
CA THR A 78 35.08 -73.81 18.51
C THR A 78 33.63 -74.11 18.11
N VAL A 79 32.73 -74.13 19.10
CA VAL A 79 31.28 -74.21 18.89
C VAL A 79 30.65 -72.91 19.36
N LEU A 80 30.33 -72.02 18.42
CA LEU A 80 29.60 -70.78 18.73
C LEU A 80 28.12 -70.96 18.40
N ASN A 81 27.27 -70.86 19.40
CA ASN A 81 25.82 -70.88 19.19
C ASN A 81 25.33 -69.50 18.78
N THR A 82 25.22 -69.26 17.47
CA THR A 82 24.89 -67.91 17.00
C THR A 82 23.44 -67.53 17.16
N LYS A 83 22.45 -68.45 17.25
CA LYS A 83 20.99 -68.16 17.36
C LYS A 83 20.53 -66.80 16.73
N GLY A 84 21.02 -66.45 15.55
CA GLY A 84 20.69 -65.18 14.86
C GLY A 84 21.49 -63.93 15.27
N ALA A 85 22.33 -63.98 16.30
CA ALA A 85 23.30 -62.94 16.64
C ALA A 85 24.29 -62.73 15.47
N LYS A 86 24.42 -61.49 15.03
CA LYS A 86 25.33 -61.07 13.94
C LYS A 86 26.60 -60.40 14.45
N VAL A 87 26.66 -60.10 15.75
CA VAL A 87 27.78 -59.44 16.41
C VAL A 87 28.42 -60.43 17.37
N VAL A 88 29.74 -60.46 17.36
CA VAL A 88 30.54 -61.29 18.26
C VAL A 88 31.63 -60.45 18.89
N GLU A 89 32.01 -60.83 20.11
CA GLU A 89 33.25 -60.38 20.73
C GLU A 89 34.31 -61.48 20.59
N VAL A 90 35.54 -61.07 20.33
CA VAL A 90 36.70 -61.95 20.20
C VAL A 90 37.86 -61.41 21.03
N ALA A 91 38.56 -62.27 21.74
CA ALA A 91 39.84 -61.94 22.37
C ALA A 91 40.93 -62.79 21.73
N GLY A 92 42.08 -62.17 21.43
CA GLY A 92 43.18 -62.85 20.74
C GLY A 92 44.33 -61.91 20.43
N TYR A 93 45.17 -62.26 19.46
CA TYR A 93 46.35 -61.49 19.09
C TYR A 93 46.64 -61.53 17.58
N LEU A 94 47.42 -60.56 17.11
CA LEU A 94 47.93 -60.54 15.74
C LEU A 94 49.16 -61.43 15.60
N GLU A 95 49.24 -62.18 14.51
CA GLU A 95 50.39 -63.03 14.15
C GLU A 95 50.66 -62.93 12.65
N GLU A 96 51.92 -63.09 12.25
CA GLU A 96 52.31 -63.23 10.84
C GLU A 96 52.41 -64.73 10.51
N GLN A 97 51.52 -65.23 9.65
CA GLN A 97 51.51 -66.62 9.15
C GLN A 97 51.59 -66.62 7.63
N ASP A 98 52.54 -67.37 7.07
CA ASP A 98 52.74 -67.50 5.62
C ASP A 98 52.87 -66.15 4.86
N LYS A 99 53.50 -65.16 5.49
CA LYS A 99 53.65 -63.76 5.02
C LYS A 99 52.35 -62.95 4.98
N GLU A 100 51.28 -63.45 5.58
CA GLU A 100 50.03 -62.72 5.78
C GLU A 100 49.80 -62.46 7.27
N ILE A 101 49.26 -61.30 7.59
CA ILE A 101 48.86 -60.99 8.97
C ILE A 101 47.48 -61.61 9.20
N VAL A 102 47.35 -62.33 10.30
CA VAL A 102 46.10 -62.94 10.75
C VAL A 102 45.83 -62.60 12.21
N PHE A 103 44.57 -62.65 12.62
CA PHE A 103 44.19 -62.55 14.02
C PHE A 103 43.92 -63.95 14.57
N VAL A 104 44.69 -64.41 15.54
CA VAL A 104 44.46 -65.69 16.21
C VAL A 104 43.51 -65.46 17.38
N ILE A 105 42.31 -66.03 17.29
CA ILE A 105 41.29 -65.93 18.34
C ILE A 105 41.63 -66.94 19.45
N GLU A 106 41.67 -66.46 20.69
CA GLU A 106 41.75 -67.27 21.91
C GLU A 106 40.36 -67.54 22.49
N ASN A 107 39.45 -66.56 22.43
CA ASN A 107 38.08 -66.67 22.93
C ASN A 107 37.08 -65.95 22.01
N ILE A 108 35.88 -66.49 21.86
CA ILE A 108 34.78 -65.90 21.08
C ILE A 108 33.44 -66.10 21.77
N ALA A 109 32.63 -65.04 21.83
CA ALA A 109 31.28 -65.09 22.36
C ALA A 109 30.33 -64.22 21.51
N THR A 110 29.02 -64.50 21.59
CA THR A 110 28.02 -63.62 20.99
C THR A 110 27.96 -62.31 21.77
N TYR A 111 27.84 -61.19 21.07
CA TYR A 111 27.77 -59.86 21.68
C TYR A 111 26.47 -59.15 21.27
N PRO A 112 25.90 -58.26 22.11
CA PRO A 112 24.69 -57.53 21.74
C PRO A 112 24.87 -56.75 20.44
N ASP A 113 23.84 -56.71 19.60
CA ASP A 113 23.90 -55.93 18.37
C ASP A 113 23.83 -54.42 18.62
N GLY A 114 23.91 -53.62 17.55
CA GLY A 114 23.95 -52.17 17.68
C GLY A 114 22.70 -51.57 18.36
N GLU A 115 21.52 -52.12 18.09
CA GLU A 115 20.27 -51.63 18.68
C GLU A 115 20.16 -52.01 20.16
N GLU A 116 20.54 -53.24 20.50
CA GLU A 116 20.54 -53.70 21.89
C GLU A 116 21.60 -52.97 22.72
N GLN A 117 22.80 -52.74 22.17
CA GLN A 117 23.83 -51.91 22.80
C GLN A 117 23.34 -50.47 23.01
N LEU A 118 22.66 -49.90 22.01
CA LEU A 118 22.03 -48.58 22.14
C LEU A 118 21.00 -48.59 23.29
N ARG A 119 20.11 -49.58 23.34
CA ARG A 119 19.10 -49.70 24.39
C ARG A 119 19.73 -49.74 25.79
N LEU A 120 20.80 -50.52 25.96
CA LEU A 120 21.55 -50.62 27.21
C LEU A 120 22.26 -49.32 27.58
N ARG A 121 22.98 -48.70 26.64
CA ARG A 121 23.69 -47.43 26.88
C ARG A 121 22.73 -46.28 27.17
N ARG A 122 21.58 -46.23 26.49
CA ARG A 122 20.52 -45.24 26.72
C ARG A 122 19.99 -45.28 28.15
N ALA A 123 19.94 -46.45 28.78
CA ALA A 123 19.50 -46.58 30.17
C ALA A 123 20.47 -45.90 31.17
N GLY A 124 21.73 -45.70 30.79
CA GLY A 124 22.73 -44.98 31.58
C GLY A 124 22.78 -43.47 31.33
N VAL A 125 22.07 -42.95 30.32
CA VAL A 125 22.06 -41.51 30.02
C VAL A 125 21.18 -40.78 31.03
N ASN A 126 21.72 -39.73 31.64
CA ASN A 126 20.92 -38.84 32.47
C ASN A 126 19.94 -38.05 31.59
N PRO A 127 18.61 -38.22 31.76
CA PRO A 127 17.63 -37.59 30.88
C PRO A 127 17.60 -36.07 30.98
N SER A 128 18.21 -35.46 32.02
CA SER A 128 18.25 -34.02 32.22
C SER A 128 19.52 -33.35 31.70
N ARG A 129 20.50 -34.12 31.17
CA ARG A 129 21.78 -33.58 30.66
C ARG A 129 21.91 -33.80 29.15
N PRO A 130 21.90 -32.73 28.33
CA PRO A 130 22.01 -32.83 26.88
C PRO A 130 23.28 -33.56 26.41
N GLU A 131 24.40 -33.42 27.13
CA GLU A 131 25.72 -33.93 26.73
C GLU A 131 25.70 -35.45 26.53
N GLY A 132 25.05 -36.19 27.45
CA GLY A 132 24.95 -37.64 27.36
C GLY A 132 24.14 -38.12 26.15
N TRP A 133 23.18 -37.32 25.68
CA TRP A 133 22.42 -37.63 24.46
C TRP A 133 23.28 -37.47 23.21
N TYR A 134 24.12 -36.44 23.15
CA TYR A 134 25.03 -36.24 22.01
C TYR A 134 26.16 -37.26 21.98
N GLU A 135 26.78 -37.56 23.13
CA GLU A 135 27.81 -38.61 23.20
C GLU A 135 27.27 -39.95 22.73
N LEU A 136 26.05 -40.30 23.15
CA LEU A 136 25.38 -41.51 22.67
C LEU A 136 25.06 -41.42 21.18
N ALA A 137 24.58 -40.29 20.69
CA ALA A 137 24.30 -40.08 19.27
C ALA A 137 25.56 -40.24 18.41
N ASP A 138 26.70 -39.70 18.84
CA ASP A 138 27.97 -39.80 18.12
C ASP A 138 28.53 -41.21 18.14
N TRP A 139 28.36 -41.94 19.25
CA TRP A 139 28.65 -43.37 19.30
C TRP A 139 27.80 -44.16 18.30
N VAL A 140 26.47 -43.95 18.28
CA VAL A 140 25.56 -44.62 17.33
C VAL A 140 25.91 -44.23 15.89
N SER A 141 26.12 -42.94 15.63
CA SER A 141 26.40 -42.40 14.29
C SER A 141 27.68 -42.98 13.72
N ARG A 142 28.76 -43.09 14.52
CA ARG A 142 30.01 -43.72 14.08
C ARG A 142 29.80 -45.16 13.62
N ARG A 143 29.05 -45.96 14.38
CA ARG A 143 28.73 -47.36 14.03
C ARG A 143 27.83 -47.45 12.81
N GLY A 144 26.80 -46.59 12.76
CA GLY A 144 25.88 -46.47 11.63
C GLY A 144 26.63 -46.18 10.34
N THR A 145 27.53 -45.20 10.35
CA THR A 145 28.37 -44.86 9.20
C THR A 145 29.31 -46.00 8.81
N PHE A 146 30.01 -46.61 9.78
CA PHE A 146 30.97 -47.69 9.52
C PHE A 146 30.31 -48.90 8.84
N TYR A 147 29.13 -49.29 9.31
CA TYR A 147 28.38 -50.43 8.77
C TYR A 147 27.35 -50.07 7.69
N SER A 148 27.22 -48.79 7.35
CA SER A 148 26.15 -48.28 6.45
C SER A 148 24.75 -48.71 6.92
N ASP A 149 24.50 -48.57 8.22
CA ASP A 149 23.26 -48.96 8.90
C ASP A 149 22.33 -47.76 9.09
N GLU A 150 21.37 -47.63 8.18
CA GLU A 150 20.39 -46.53 8.17
C GLU A 150 19.51 -46.51 9.42
N THR A 151 19.23 -47.66 10.04
CA THR A 151 18.45 -47.72 11.29
C THR A 151 19.21 -47.05 12.42
N LEU A 152 20.50 -47.37 12.58
CA LEU A 152 21.35 -46.71 13.58
C LEU A 152 21.53 -45.22 13.27
N LEU A 153 21.72 -44.83 12.01
CA LEU A 153 21.81 -43.41 11.63
C LEU A 153 20.51 -42.64 11.96
N GLY A 154 19.34 -43.25 11.74
CA GLY A 154 18.06 -42.73 12.19
C GLY A 154 17.99 -42.55 13.70
N LYS A 155 18.46 -43.54 14.48
CA LYS A 155 18.53 -43.44 15.94
C LYS A 155 19.51 -42.37 16.43
N ALA A 156 20.65 -42.19 15.78
CA ALA A 156 21.56 -41.08 16.09
C ALA A 156 20.86 -39.72 15.90
N THR A 157 20.09 -39.58 14.83
CA THR A 157 19.29 -38.38 14.55
C THR A 157 18.26 -38.12 15.66
N GLU A 158 17.49 -39.13 16.07
CA GLU A 158 16.53 -39.04 17.19
C GLU A 158 17.22 -38.61 18.50
N LEU A 159 18.40 -39.15 18.80
CA LEU A 159 19.15 -38.80 20.01
C LEU A 159 19.63 -37.35 20.00
N ARG A 160 20.12 -36.84 18.86
CA ARG A 160 20.49 -35.42 18.72
C ARG A 160 19.28 -34.49 18.87
N GLN A 161 18.12 -34.89 18.34
CA GLN A 161 16.87 -34.15 18.54
C GLN A 161 16.49 -34.07 20.02
N ASN A 162 16.61 -35.17 20.77
CA ASN A 162 16.34 -35.17 22.22
C ASN A 162 17.28 -34.24 22.98
N GLY A 163 18.59 -34.25 22.65
CA GLY A 163 19.56 -33.34 23.25
C GLY A 163 19.19 -31.87 23.01
N ILE A 164 18.83 -31.52 21.77
CA ILE A 164 18.42 -30.14 21.44
C ILE A 164 17.10 -29.77 22.11
N ALA A 165 16.14 -30.70 22.20
CA ALA A 165 14.88 -30.45 22.89
C ALA A 165 15.10 -30.12 24.38
N LEU A 166 16.05 -30.79 25.03
CA LEU A 166 16.44 -30.49 26.43
C LEU A 166 17.13 -29.14 26.56
N GLU A 167 18.03 -28.78 25.65
CA GLU A 167 18.62 -27.43 25.66
C GLU A 167 17.56 -26.36 25.46
N ARG A 168 16.61 -26.59 24.53
CA ARG A 168 15.51 -25.68 24.26
C ARG A 168 14.63 -25.45 25.49
N THR A 169 14.34 -26.48 26.29
CA THR A 169 13.54 -26.34 27.52
C THR A 169 14.31 -25.66 28.65
N ALA A 170 15.64 -25.67 28.60
CA ALA A 170 16.50 -24.97 29.55
C ALA A 170 16.69 -23.48 29.21
N LEU A 171 16.34 -23.03 28.00
CA LEU A 171 16.41 -21.61 27.63
C LEU A 171 15.36 -20.79 28.38
N ASP A 172 15.75 -19.59 28.79
CA ASP A 172 14.83 -18.59 29.31
C ASP A 172 13.76 -18.22 28.25
N SER A 173 12.59 -17.76 28.72
CA SER A 173 11.47 -17.41 27.84
C SER A 173 11.83 -16.32 26.82
N ASP A 174 12.78 -15.44 27.17
CA ASP A 174 13.20 -14.29 26.35
C ASP A 174 14.48 -14.57 25.54
N ASP A 175 15.10 -15.74 25.70
CA ASP A 175 16.35 -16.05 25.02
C ASP A 175 16.12 -16.50 23.57
N TYR A 176 15.86 -15.53 22.71
CA TYR A 176 15.73 -15.75 21.27
C TYR A 176 17.07 -16.06 20.61
N LYS A 177 18.20 -15.58 21.16
CA LYS A 177 19.54 -15.83 20.60
C LYS A 177 19.93 -17.29 20.81
N GLY A 178 19.67 -17.84 21.99
CA GLY A 178 19.84 -19.26 22.28
C GLY A 178 19.06 -20.14 21.31
N LEU A 179 17.82 -19.78 20.95
CA LEU A 179 17.05 -20.53 19.94
C LEU A 179 17.69 -20.48 18.54
N LEU A 180 18.26 -19.35 18.12
CA LEU A 180 18.98 -19.24 16.84
C LEU A 180 20.26 -20.10 16.86
N GLU A 181 20.98 -20.13 17.98
CA GLU A 181 22.15 -20.98 18.18
C GLU A 181 21.78 -22.47 18.12
N LEU A 182 20.68 -22.88 18.75
CA LEU A 182 20.16 -24.24 18.67
C LEU A 182 19.72 -24.62 17.25
N ALA A 183 19.12 -23.69 16.50
CA ALA A 183 18.80 -23.92 15.09
C ALA A 183 20.06 -24.17 14.25
N GLN A 184 21.12 -23.38 14.44
CA GLN A 184 22.39 -23.61 13.74
C GLN A 184 23.05 -24.91 14.19
N LYS A 185 23.01 -25.23 15.49
CA LYS A 185 23.52 -26.49 16.04
C LYS A 185 22.81 -27.70 15.44
N ALA A 186 21.49 -27.64 15.27
CA ALA A 186 20.71 -28.67 14.59
C ALA A 186 21.21 -28.92 13.16
N LEU A 187 21.46 -27.86 12.39
CA LEU A 187 21.99 -27.97 11.02
C LEU A 187 23.39 -28.58 11.01
N ASN A 188 24.27 -28.16 11.93
CA ASN A 188 25.62 -28.71 12.06
C ASN A 188 25.62 -30.21 12.42
N PHE A 189 24.58 -30.65 13.13
CA PHE A 189 24.33 -32.05 13.46
C PHE A 189 23.67 -32.87 12.35
N GLY A 190 23.39 -32.25 11.20
CA GLY A 190 22.74 -32.90 10.06
C GLY A 190 21.25 -33.16 10.27
N LEU A 191 20.61 -32.48 11.22
CA LEU A 191 19.15 -32.56 11.38
C LEU A 191 18.43 -31.87 10.22
N SER A 192 17.14 -32.18 10.05
CA SER A 192 16.35 -31.61 8.96
C SER A 192 16.28 -30.09 9.04
N THR A 193 16.28 -29.45 7.87
CA THR A 193 16.08 -28.00 7.75
C THR A 193 14.76 -27.55 8.39
N GLU A 194 13.74 -28.40 8.33
CA GLU A 194 12.45 -28.16 8.96
C GLU A 194 12.53 -28.10 10.48
N PHE A 195 13.37 -28.93 11.12
CA PHE A 195 13.58 -28.86 12.56
C PHE A 195 14.29 -27.55 12.96
N ALA A 196 15.29 -27.12 12.18
CA ALA A 196 15.98 -25.85 12.40
C ALA A 196 15.05 -24.64 12.18
N ARG A 197 14.22 -24.68 11.12
CA ARG A 197 13.26 -23.61 10.81
C ARG A 197 12.24 -23.37 11.92
N GLU A 198 11.80 -24.42 12.62
CA GLU A 198 10.89 -24.27 13.76
C GLU A 198 11.52 -23.42 14.87
N MET A 199 12.77 -23.68 15.22
CA MET A 199 13.50 -22.91 16.23
C MET A 199 13.79 -21.48 15.77
N GLN A 200 14.13 -21.28 14.48
CA GLN A 200 14.31 -19.95 13.91
C GLN A 200 13.02 -19.12 13.99
N HIS A 201 11.88 -19.71 13.59
CA HIS A 201 10.59 -19.05 13.67
C HIS A 201 10.23 -18.69 15.12
N ALA A 202 10.41 -19.64 16.05
CA ALA A 202 10.19 -19.40 17.48
C ALA A 202 11.08 -18.30 18.05
N ALA A 203 12.36 -18.24 17.64
CA ALA A 203 13.28 -17.19 18.03
C ALA A 203 12.76 -15.81 17.60
N TYR A 204 12.37 -15.67 16.35
CA TYR A 204 11.90 -14.39 15.84
C TYR A 204 10.56 -13.96 16.42
N ARG A 205 9.64 -14.90 16.71
CA ARG A 205 8.41 -14.58 17.46
C ARG A 205 8.73 -14.05 18.86
N ARG A 206 9.64 -14.69 19.60
CA ARG A 206 10.10 -14.16 20.90
C ARG A 206 10.74 -12.78 20.78
N GLN A 207 11.60 -12.58 19.77
CA GLN A 207 12.23 -11.29 19.52
C GLN A 207 11.17 -10.20 19.26
N TYR A 208 10.11 -10.51 18.53
CA TYR A 208 8.99 -9.60 18.30
C TYR A 208 8.19 -9.33 19.57
N GLU A 209 7.85 -10.36 20.35
CA GLU A 209 7.14 -10.19 21.63
C GLU A 209 7.92 -9.31 22.61
N ILE A 210 9.25 -9.43 22.64
CA ILE A 210 10.12 -8.55 23.41
C ILE A 210 10.04 -7.11 22.87
N ALA A 211 10.07 -6.92 21.56
CA ALA A 211 9.99 -5.61 20.91
C ALA A 211 8.68 -4.87 21.22
N LEU A 212 7.58 -5.58 21.46
CA LEU A 212 6.28 -5.01 21.82
C LEU A 212 6.19 -4.52 23.28
N ARG A 213 7.15 -4.87 24.15
CA ARG A 213 7.06 -4.51 25.58
C ARG A 213 7.31 -3.01 25.79
N PRO A 214 6.49 -2.33 26.62
CA PRO A 214 6.69 -0.93 26.95
C PRO A 214 8.04 -0.78 27.65
N LYS A 215 8.96 0.00 27.05
CA LYS A 215 10.38 0.26 27.41
C LYS A 215 11.44 -0.42 26.52
N GLN A 216 11.05 -1.36 25.65
CA GLN A 216 11.99 -1.87 24.64
C GLN A 216 12.01 -0.94 23.44
N ASN A 217 13.18 -0.39 23.11
CA ASN A 217 13.37 0.44 21.91
C ASN A 217 13.87 -0.43 20.75
N THR A 218 13.19 -1.55 20.49
CA THR A 218 13.56 -2.42 19.38
C THR A 218 13.08 -1.79 18.09
N ASN A 219 13.99 -1.65 17.13
CA ASN A 219 13.65 -1.13 15.81
C ASN A 219 12.83 -2.18 15.04
N ILE A 220 11.50 -2.02 15.05
CA ILE A 220 10.58 -2.90 14.33
C ILE A 220 10.91 -2.93 12.82
N ASP A 221 11.44 -1.84 12.24
CA ASP A 221 11.82 -1.81 10.82
C ASP A 221 12.99 -2.74 10.50
N GLU A 222 13.99 -2.78 11.38
CA GLU A 222 15.12 -3.71 11.27
C GLU A 222 14.65 -5.16 11.42
N LEU A 223 13.75 -5.42 12.38
CA LEU A 223 13.17 -6.74 12.55
C LEU A 223 12.40 -7.17 11.29
N THR A 224 11.52 -6.33 10.75
CA THR A 224 10.78 -6.63 9.52
C THR A 224 11.70 -6.95 8.35
N SER A 225 12.75 -6.15 8.17
CA SER A 225 13.75 -6.36 7.12
C SER A 225 14.51 -7.67 7.32
N LEU A 226 14.84 -8.00 8.58
CA LEU A 226 15.49 -9.26 8.93
C LEU A 226 14.58 -10.45 8.64
N LEU A 227 13.30 -10.41 9.01
CA LEU A 227 12.35 -11.50 8.78
C LEU A 227 12.16 -11.78 7.29
N LYS A 228 12.00 -10.74 6.47
CA LYS A 228 11.90 -10.89 5.00
C LYS A 228 13.13 -11.58 4.39
N LYS A 229 14.31 -11.42 5.00
CA LYS A 229 15.56 -12.02 4.54
C LYS A 229 15.78 -13.45 5.07
N GLN A 230 15.46 -13.68 6.34
CA GLN A 230 15.82 -14.92 7.05
C GLN A 230 14.72 -15.97 6.99
N LEU A 231 13.45 -15.56 6.93
CA LEU A 231 12.32 -16.47 6.78
C LEU A 231 12.06 -16.71 5.30
N LYS A 232 12.12 -17.98 4.89
CA LYS A 232 11.99 -18.39 3.49
C LYS A 232 10.70 -17.87 2.84
N GLY A 233 9.59 -17.89 3.59
CA GLY A 233 8.30 -17.38 3.11
C GLY A 233 8.08 -15.87 3.31
N GLY A 234 8.89 -15.20 4.14
CA GLY A 234 8.60 -13.85 4.63
C GLY A 234 8.50 -12.77 3.55
N ALA A 235 9.29 -12.88 2.48
CA ALA A 235 9.27 -11.95 1.35
C ALA A 235 8.27 -12.32 0.24
N LYS A 236 7.65 -13.50 0.29
CA LYS A 236 6.78 -13.98 -0.79
C LYS A 236 5.35 -13.56 -0.54
N HIS A 237 4.83 -12.65 -1.37
CA HIS A 237 3.42 -12.26 -1.31
C HIS A 237 2.49 -13.43 -1.58
N LEU A 238 1.36 -13.45 -0.88
CA LEU A 238 0.26 -14.38 -1.13
C LEU A 238 -0.70 -13.76 -2.15
N ALA A 239 -1.40 -14.60 -2.92
CA ALA A 239 -2.46 -14.12 -3.80
C ALA A 239 -3.69 -13.65 -3.00
N ALA A 240 -3.99 -14.36 -1.90
CA ALA A 240 -4.99 -14.03 -0.92
C ALA A 240 -4.61 -14.67 0.42
N VAL A 241 -5.05 -14.08 1.52
CA VAL A 241 -4.92 -14.67 2.87
C VAL A 241 -6.19 -15.44 3.18
N ASP A 242 -6.04 -16.74 3.50
CA ASP A 242 -7.14 -17.55 4.03
C ASP A 242 -7.41 -17.12 5.49
N PRO A 243 -8.61 -16.60 5.80
CA PRO A 243 -8.92 -16.08 7.14
C PRO A 243 -8.81 -17.15 8.24
N ASP A 244 -9.15 -18.40 7.96
CA ASP A 244 -9.10 -19.48 8.95
C ASP A 244 -7.63 -19.82 9.26
N VAL A 245 -6.79 -19.92 8.22
CA VAL A 245 -5.34 -20.17 8.38
C VAL A 245 -4.65 -19.03 9.12
N GLN A 246 -5.01 -17.77 8.80
CA GLN A 246 -4.48 -16.62 9.51
C GLN A 246 -4.89 -16.64 10.98
N LYS A 247 -6.17 -16.87 11.26
CA LYS A 247 -6.70 -16.92 12.62
C LYS A 247 -5.99 -17.99 13.45
N ASP A 248 -5.95 -19.23 12.95
CA ASP A 248 -5.29 -20.35 13.63
C ASP A 248 -3.82 -20.00 13.96
N TYR A 249 -3.11 -19.44 12.98
CA TYR A 249 -1.71 -19.06 13.15
C TYR A 249 -1.53 -17.92 14.17
N LEU A 250 -2.38 -16.90 14.18
CA LEU A 250 -2.25 -15.78 15.12
C LEU A 250 -2.62 -16.18 16.56
N GLU A 251 -3.52 -17.15 16.74
CA GLU A 251 -3.90 -17.67 18.06
C GLU A 251 -2.79 -18.53 18.70
N ASP A 252 -2.14 -19.42 17.95
CA ASP A 252 -1.02 -20.24 18.43
C ASP A 252 0.08 -20.41 17.36
N PRO A 253 0.93 -19.39 17.15
CA PRO A 253 1.88 -19.36 16.05
C PRO A 253 2.94 -20.46 16.16
N LEU A 254 3.36 -20.81 17.38
CA LEU A 254 4.45 -21.77 17.57
C LEU A 254 3.97 -23.20 17.30
N THR A 255 2.82 -23.60 17.84
CA THR A 255 2.27 -24.94 17.65
C THR A 255 1.81 -25.15 16.21
N VAL A 256 1.13 -24.16 15.63
CA VAL A 256 0.66 -24.23 14.23
C VAL A 256 1.84 -24.32 13.26
N TYR A 257 2.91 -23.55 13.50
CA TYR A 257 4.12 -23.63 12.67
C TYR A 257 4.82 -24.99 12.79
N ALA A 258 4.98 -25.52 14.01
CA ALA A 258 5.60 -26.81 14.26
C ALA A 258 4.88 -27.94 13.52
N ASN A 259 3.55 -27.95 13.56
CA ASN A 259 2.70 -28.95 12.88
C ASN A 259 2.53 -28.72 11.37
N GLY A 260 2.95 -27.56 10.86
CA GLY A 260 2.91 -27.23 9.45
C GLY A 260 3.92 -28.02 8.62
N ASN A 261 3.56 -28.36 7.38
CA ASN A 261 4.53 -28.83 6.38
C ASN A 261 5.31 -27.65 5.77
N ALA A 262 6.33 -27.94 4.95
CA ALA A 262 7.18 -26.90 4.36
C ALA A 262 6.42 -25.81 3.60
N ALA A 263 5.34 -26.16 2.87
CA ALA A 263 4.53 -25.19 2.13
C ALA A 263 3.69 -24.30 3.07
N LYS A 264 3.07 -24.89 4.10
CA LYS A 264 2.34 -24.13 5.13
C LYS A 264 3.26 -23.21 5.92
N ARG A 265 4.48 -23.64 6.25
CA ARG A 265 5.47 -22.81 6.94
C ARG A 265 5.89 -21.58 6.12
N ASP A 266 5.99 -21.71 4.80
CA ASP A 266 6.23 -20.54 3.95
C ASP A 266 5.05 -19.53 4.01
N ILE A 267 3.81 -20.02 4.14
CA ILE A 267 2.62 -19.15 4.36
C ILE A 267 2.69 -18.50 5.75
N TYR A 268 2.99 -19.26 6.81
CA TYR A 268 3.10 -18.75 8.17
C TYR A 268 4.21 -17.71 8.33
N ASP A 269 5.35 -17.92 7.69
CA ASP A 269 6.44 -16.94 7.62
C ASP A 269 5.96 -15.61 7.01
N ARG A 270 5.14 -15.65 5.95
CA ARG A 270 4.55 -14.46 5.36
C ARG A 270 3.50 -13.82 6.27
N LEU A 271 2.64 -14.62 6.92
CA LEU A 271 1.64 -14.13 7.87
C LEU A 271 2.29 -13.40 9.06
N PHE A 272 3.45 -13.89 9.52
CA PHE A 272 4.21 -13.18 10.55
C PHE A 272 4.72 -11.81 10.06
N VAL A 273 5.25 -11.73 8.84
CA VAL A 273 5.68 -10.45 8.27
C VAL A 273 4.49 -9.51 8.07
N ILE A 274 3.32 -10.03 7.68
CA ILE A 274 2.08 -9.26 7.56
C ILE A 274 1.68 -8.63 8.89
N ASP A 275 1.66 -9.41 9.97
CA ASP A 275 1.32 -8.96 11.33
C ASP A 275 2.23 -7.79 11.77
N LEU A 276 3.54 -7.94 11.53
CA LEU A 276 4.54 -6.95 11.87
C LEU A 276 4.40 -5.64 11.05
N GLU A 277 4.18 -5.77 9.75
CA GLU A 277 3.97 -4.63 8.83
C GLU A 277 2.67 -3.89 9.15
N LEU A 278 1.60 -4.63 9.45
CA LEU A 278 0.31 -4.05 9.82
C LEU A 278 0.43 -3.24 11.12
N ALA A 279 1.06 -3.80 12.15
CA ALA A 279 1.33 -3.10 13.41
C ALA A 279 2.20 -1.85 13.21
N ARG A 280 3.13 -1.86 12.25
CA ARG A 280 3.92 -0.69 11.88
C ARG A 280 3.07 0.38 11.21
N ILE A 281 2.32 0.00 10.17
CA ILE A 281 1.48 0.94 9.40
C ILE A 281 0.42 1.57 10.30
N GLN A 282 -0.25 0.79 11.15
CA GLN A 282 -1.28 1.27 12.06
C GLN A 282 -0.75 2.27 13.11
N ARG A 283 0.52 2.18 13.49
CA ARG A 283 1.15 3.13 14.42
C ARG A 283 1.30 4.53 13.83
N ASP A 284 1.51 4.60 12.51
CA ASP A 284 1.68 5.85 11.78
C ASP A 284 0.35 6.40 11.24
N ALA A 285 -0.71 5.58 11.26
CA ALA A 285 -2.04 5.99 10.87
C ALA A 285 -2.62 6.99 11.88
N LYS A 286 -3.09 8.14 11.39
CA LYS A 286 -3.76 9.13 12.24
C LYS A 286 -5.21 8.75 12.47
N GLU A 287 -5.66 8.92 13.71
CA GLU A 287 -7.04 8.63 14.11
C GLU A 287 -8.08 9.45 13.34
N ASP A 288 -7.73 10.66 12.88
CA ASP A 288 -8.60 11.52 12.09
C ASP A 288 -8.66 11.15 10.60
N GLY A 289 -7.86 10.16 10.17
CA GLY A 289 -7.79 9.71 8.78
C GLY A 289 -7.06 10.66 7.83
N SER A 290 -6.41 11.72 8.33
CA SER A 290 -5.85 12.77 7.46
C SER A 290 -4.69 12.31 6.55
N ASN A 291 -4.14 11.11 6.79
CA ASN A 291 -3.05 10.52 6.01
C ASN A 291 -3.45 9.18 5.38
N GLY A 292 -4.74 8.96 5.12
CA GLY A 292 -5.26 7.70 4.61
C GLY A 292 -4.65 7.25 3.28
N GLU A 293 -4.35 8.15 2.34
CA GLU A 293 -3.71 7.83 1.06
C GLU A 293 -2.27 7.32 1.27
N GLU A 294 -1.48 8.01 2.11
CA GLU A 294 -0.12 7.59 2.45
C GLU A 294 -0.13 6.19 3.09
N ILE A 295 -1.10 5.93 3.97
CA ILE A 295 -1.28 4.62 4.59
C ILE A 295 -1.72 3.56 3.57
N ALA A 296 -2.64 3.91 2.66
CA ALA A 296 -3.10 3.02 1.60
C ALA A 296 -1.97 2.61 0.65
N GLU A 297 -1.13 3.56 0.22
CA GLU A 297 0.05 3.28 -0.62
C GLU A 297 1.03 2.32 0.07
N ARG A 298 1.24 2.48 1.38
CA ARG A 298 2.08 1.56 2.17
C ARG A 298 1.46 0.17 2.26
N ILE A 299 0.14 0.07 2.44
CA ILE A 299 -0.58 -1.21 2.44
C ILE A 299 -0.42 -1.87 1.07
N GLU A 300 -0.65 -1.17 -0.04
CA GLU A 300 -0.49 -1.76 -1.37
C GLU A 300 0.95 -2.22 -1.66
N THR A 301 1.94 -1.47 -1.16
CA THR A 301 3.35 -1.79 -1.37
C THR A 301 3.80 -3.00 -0.53
N PHE A 302 3.45 -3.03 0.75
CA PHE A 302 3.99 -4.03 1.70
C PHE A 302 3.04 -5.19 2.01
N LEU A 303 1.74 -4.96 1.85
CA LEU A 303 0.61 -5.83 2.19
C LEU A 303 -0.39 -5.93 1.02
N PRO A 304 0.04 -6.27 -0.22
CA PRO A 304 -0.87 -6.39 -1.37
C PRO A 304 -1.98 -7.42 -1.17
N GLU A 305 -1.88 -8.27 -0.14
CA GLU A 305 -2.93 -9.19 0.30
C GLU A 305 -4.18 -8.49 0.86
N TYR A 306 -4.12 -7.20 1.20
CA TYR A 306 -5.21 -6.44 1.85
C TYR A 306 -5.65 -5.21 1.04
N PRO A 307 -6.13 -5.39 -0.21
CA PRO A 307 -6.58 -4.26 -1.03
C PRO A 307 -7.79 -3.53 -0.41
N GLU A 308 -8.68 -4.27 0.28
CA GLU A 308 -9.84 -3.70 0.96
C GLU A 308 -9.43 -2.79 2.13
N LEU A 309 -8.35 -3.12 2.84
CA LEU A 309 -7.85 -2.29 3.93
C LEU A 309 -7.25 -0.98 3.39
N ALA A 310 -6.50 -1.04 2.29
CA ALA A 310 -6.00 0.15 1.62
C ALA A 310 -7.16 1.09 1.22
N GLU A 311 -8.23 0.52 0.66
CA GLU A 311 -9.40 1.27 0.26
C GLU A 311 -10.17 1.88 1.45
N GLN A 312 -10.24 1.19 2.59
CA GLN A 312 -10.79 1.73 3.82
C GLN A 312 -10.04 2.99 4.27
N TYR A 313 -8.70 2.98 4.25
CA TYR A 313 -7.90 4.14 4.62
C TYR A 313 -8.07 5.31 3.64
N ARG A 314 -8.15 5.06 2.33
CA ARG A 314 -8.47 6.12 1.35
C ARG A 314 -9.82 6.76 1.63
N LYS A 315 -10.84 5.95 1.94
CA LYS A 315 -12.16 6.45 2.31
C LYS A 315 -12.11 7.31 3.57
N MET A 316 -11.34 6.92 4.58
CA MET A 316 -11.14 7.73 5.80
C MET A 316 -10.55 9.11 5.48
N GLU A 317 -9.57 9.20 4.58
CA GLU A 317 -9.04 10.50 4.15
C GLU A 317 -10.07 11.32 3.38
N LEU A 318 -10.85 10.71 2.49
CA LEU A 318 -11.91 11.42 1.76
C LEU A 318 -12.96 11.97 2.73
N ASP A 319 -13.40 11.18 3.70
CA ASP A 319 -14.35 11.62 4.72
C ASP A 319 -13.77 12.77 5.56
N TYR A 320 -12.48 12.69 5.93
CA TYR A 320 -11.76 13.78 6.57
C TYR A 320 -11.74 15.06 5.73
N LEU A 321 -11.40 14.95 4.45
CA LEU A 321 -11.34 16.08 3.52
C LEU A 321 -12.72 16.71 3.32
N VAL A 322 -13.78 15.90 3.13
CA VAL A 322 -15.16 16.39 3.04
C VAL A 322 -15.56 17.17 4.30
N SER A 323 -15.22 16.69 5.50
CA SER A 323 -15.53 17.41 6.76
C SER A 323 -14.88 18.79 6.86
N ARG A 324 -13.82 19.03 6.08
CA ARG A 324 -13.05 20.28 6.07
C ARG A 324 -13.33 21.15 4.84
N VAL A 325 -14.23 20.74 3.95
CA VAL A 325 -14.47 21.40 2.67
C VAL A 325 -14.68 22.91 2.81
N GLY A 326 -15.46 23.37 3.79
CA GLY A 326 -15.71 24.80 4.01
C GLY A 326 -14.50 25.64 4.44
N ARG A 327 -13.35 25.02 4.72
CA ARG A 327 -12.08 25.70 5.05
C ARG A 327 -11.03 25.56 3.95
N MET A 328 -11.33 24.83 2.88
CA MET A 328 -10.42 24.60 1.76
C MET A 328 -10.31 25.83 0.87
N THR A 329 -9.13 25.97 0.24
CA THR A 329 -8.94 26.81 -0.94
C THR A 329 -9.68 26.21 -2.14
N ARG A 330 -9.90 27.03 -3.17
CA ARG A 330 -10.51 26.57 -4.43
C ARG A 330 -9.72 25.41 -5.06
N GLN A 331 -8.39 25.47 -5.01
CA GLN A 331 -7.53 24.43 -5.58
C GLN A 331 -7.67 23.11 -4.81
N GLU A 332 -7.63 23.15 -3.47
CA GLU A 332 -7.82 21.95 -2.63
C GLU A 332 -9.20 21.32 -2.86
N MET A 333 -10.27 22.12 -2.99
CA MET A 333 -11.61 21.64 -3.32
C MET A 333 -11.65 20.98 -4.70
N LEU A 334 -11.02 21.57 -5.72
CA LEU A 334 -10.94 20.98 -7.05
C LEU A 334 -10.15 19.68 -7.07
N ASP A 335 -9.06 19.61 -6.30
CA ASP A 335 -8.26 18.38 -6.19
C ASP A 335 -9.01 17.28 -5.43
N LEU A 336 -9.81 17.63 -4.42
CA LEU A 336 -10.78 16.69 -3.81
C LEU A 336 -11.83 16.23 -4.83
N GLY A 337 -12.34 17.14 -5.67
CA GLY A 337 -13.24 16.80 -6.78
C GLY A 337 -12.61 15.78 -7.72
N LYS A 338 -11.35 15.97 -8.15
CA LYS A 338 -10.63 15.00 -8.98
C LYS A 338 -10.49 13.63 -8.32
N LYS A 339 -10.30 13.57 -6.99
CA LYS A 339 -10.28 12.30 -6.24
C LYS A 339 -11.61 11.55 -6.36
N PHE A 340 -12.75 12.25 -6.30
CA PHE A 340 -14.07 11.64 -6.53
C PHE A 340 -14.35 11.30 -8.00
N GLU A 341 -13.90 12.13 -8.95
CA GLU A 341 -13.99 11.83 -10.39
C GLU A 341 -13.24 10.55 -10.75
N ALA A 342 -12.02 10.36 -10.22
CA ALA A 342 -11.22 9.15 -10.42
C ALA A 342 -11.88 7.87 -9.86
N ARG A 343 -12.87 8.02 -8.98
CA ARG A 343 -13.67 6.96 -8.38
C ARG A 343 -15.03 6.78 -9.05
N GLU A 344 -15.29 7.52 -10.13
CA GLU A 344 -16.57 7.51 -10.85
C GLU A 344 -17.76 7.95 -9.96
N GLU A 345 -17.53 8.88 -9.03
CA GLU A 345 -18.54 9.43 -8.12
C GLU A 345 -18.92 10.90 -8.46
N PRO A 346 -19.55 11.18 -9.63
CA PRO A 346 -19.82 12.56 -10.08
C PRO A 346 -20.78 13.33 -9.16
N ASP A 347 -21.71 12.64 -8.50
CA ASP A 347 -22.65 13.26 -7.56
C ASP A 347 -21.92 13.86 -6.35
N ARG A 348 -20.87 13.18 -5.87
CA ARG A 348 -20.03 13.62 -4.75
C ARG A 348 -19.18 14.83 -5.12
N VAL A 349 -18.77 14.94 -6.38
CA VAL A 349 -18.07 16.13 -6.91
C VAL A 349 -18.99 17.35 -6.83
N ALA A 350 -20.26 17.21 -7.25
CA ALA A 350 -21.24 18.28 -7.18
C ALA A 350 -21.58 18.65 -5.72
N GLU A 351 -21.70 17.67 -4.83
CA GLU A 351 -21.90 17.87 -3.40
C GLU A 351 -20.76 18.69 -2.77
N VAL A 352 -19.50 18.26 -2.97
CA VAL A 352 -18.30 18.97 -2.47
C VAL A 352 -18.25 20.42 -2.96
N ARG A 353 -18.50 20.65 -4.25
CA ARG A 353 -18.52 22.01 -4.83
C ARG A 353 -19.63 22.87 -4.19
N ARG A 354 -20.82 22.31 -3.99
CA ARG A 354 -21.95 23.00 -3.36
C ARG A 354 -21.66 23.34 -1.90
N ASP A 355 -21.12 22.41 -1.14
CA ASP A 355 -20.78 22.61 0.27
C ASP A 355 -19.68 23.66 0.44
N TRP A 356 -18.67 23.64 -0.45
CA TRP A 356 -17.63 24.67 -0.49
C TRP A 356 -18.21 26.07 -0.75
N LEU A 357 -19.05 26.22 -1.78
CA LEU A 357 -19.68 27.51 -2.12
C LEU A 357 -20.58 28.02 -1.01
N THR A 358 -21.37 27.13 -0.41
CA THR A 358 -22.26 27.44 0.71
C THR A 358 -21.47 27.93 1.93
N ALA A 359 -20.33 27.29 2.23
CA ALA A 359 -19.46 27.72 3.32
C ALA A 359 -18.72 29.04 3.03
N LEU A 360 -18.47 29.35 1.75
CA LEU A 360 -17.82 30.58 1.31
C LEU A 360 -18.77 31.80 1.34
N GLU A 361 -20.06 31.56 1.18
CA GLU A 361 -21.10 32.58 1.06
C GLU A 361 -21.09 33.63 2.19
N PRO A 362 -21.02 33.29 3.49
CA PRO A 362 -20.97 34.29 4.56
C PRO A 362 -19.74 35.20 4.47
N ARG A 363 -18.62 34.71 3.93
CA ARG A 363 -17.41 35.51 3.73
C ARG A 363 -17.60 36.47 2.56
N MET A 364 -18.10 35.97 1.43
CA MET A 364 -18.33 36.78 0.22
C MET A 364 -19.40 37.86 0.43
N ARG A 365 -20.44 37.58 1.24
CA ARG A 365 -21.43 38.58 1.66
C ARG A 365 -20.80 39.76 2.41
N ARG A 366 -19.73 39.55 3.19
CA ARG A 366 -19.01 40.66 3.86
C ARG A 366 -18.26 41.55 2.88
N ASP A 367 -17.86 41.01 1.72
CA ASP A 367 -17.22 41.75 0.63
C ASP A 367 -18.24 42.44 -0.31
N ARG A 368 -19.53 42.46 0.08
CA ARG A 368 -20.63 43.20 -0.55
C ARG A 368 -20.81 42.82 -2.04
N GLY A 369 -21.16 43.78 -2.90
CA GLY A 369 -21.54 43.54 -4.30
C GLY A 369 -20.47 42.79 -5.10
N ARG A 370 -19.19 43.10 -4.91
CA ARG A 370 -18.08 42.41 -5.61
C ARG A 370 -17.97 40.95 -5.18
N GLY A 371 -18.03 40.67 -3.88
CA GLY A 371 -17.94 39.30 -3.35
C GLY A 371 -19.10 38.42 -3.85
N LEU A 372 -20.32 38.98 -3.87
CA LEU A 372 -21.50 38.28 -4.38
C LEU A 372 -21.42 37.98 -5.89
N CYS A 373 -20.95 38.92 -6.71
CA CYS A 373 -20.74 38.67 -8.14
C CYS A 373 -19.69 37.57 -8.38
N ASN A 374 -18.59 37.56 -7.63
CA ASN A 374 -17.58 36.49 -7.74
C ASN A 374 -18.14 35.13 -7.32
N LEU A 375 -18.94 35.09 -6.24
CA LEU A 375 -19.59 33.87 -5.79
C LEU A 375 -20.58 33.34 -6.85
N ALA A 376 -21.37 34.23 -7.46
CA ALA A 376 -22.31 33.88 -8.53
C ALA A 376 -21.60 33.24 -9.73
N GLU A 377 -20.45 33.79 -10.14
CA GLU A 377 -19.63 33.23 -11.21
C GLU A 377 -19.11 31.81 -10.87
N ASP A 378 -18.70 31.59 -9.61
CA ASP A 378 -18.28 30.26 -9.17
C ASP A 378 -19.45 29.26 -9.13
N TRP A 379 -20.68 29.66 -8.78
CA TRP A 379 -21.88 28.80 -8.88
C TRP A 379 -22.17 28.37 -10.32
N ILE A 380 -22.02 29.27 -11.30
CA ILE A 380 -22.16 28.95 -12.73
C ILE A 380 -21.03 28.03 -13.17
N THR A 381 -19.78 28.41 -12.89
CA THR A 381 -18.60 27.72 -13.40
C THR A 381 -18.47 26.30 -12.83
N LEU A 382 -18.77 26.11 -11.55
CA LEU A 382 -18.53 24.85 -10.86
C LEU A 382 -19.74 23.92 -10.88
N LEU A 383 -20.96 24.46 -10.88
CA LEU A 383 -22.20 23.68 -10.74
C LEU A 383 -23.20 23.90 -11.89
N SER A 384 -22.93 24.79 -12.84
CA SER A 384 -23.89 25.23 -13.86
C SER A 384 -25.22 25.76 -13.27
N ASP A 385 -25.20 26.23 -12.02
CA ASP A 385 -26.40 26.69 -11.30
C ASP A 385 -26.66 28.17 -11.58
N LYS A 386 -27.33 28.42 -12.71
CA LYS A 386 -27.67 29.77 -13.15
C LYS A 386 -28.72 30.44 -12.27
N GLU A 387 -29.67 29.67 -11.72
CA GLU A 387 -30.73 30.20 -10.87
C GLU A 387 -30.13 30.80 -9.59
N LYS A 388 -29.24 30.07 -8.94
CA LYS A 388 -28.54 30.57 -7.75
C LYS A 388 -27.67 31.79 -8.05
N ALA A 389 -27.02 31.80 -9.21
CA ALA A 389 -26.23 32.95 -9.65
C ALA A 389 -27.08 34.21 -9.86
N VAL A 390 -28.26 34.09 -10.49
CA VAL A 390 -29.21 35.21 -10.64
C VAL A 390 -29.59 35.79 -9.27
N GLU A 391 -29.94 34.94 -8.30
CA GLU A 391 -30.27 35.38 -6.93
C GLU A 391 -29.14 36.26 -6.35
N LEU A 392 -27.89 35.80 -6.49
CA LEU A 392 -26.71 36.48 -5.98
C LEU A 392 -26.42 37.79 -6.73
N TYR A 393 -26.60 37.86 -8.06
CA TYR A 393 -26.45 39.10 -8.83
C TYR A 393 -27.53 40.14 -8.51
N ILE A 394 -28.78 39.71 -8.34
CA ILE A 394 -29.86 40.59 -7.90
C ILE A 394 -29.56 41.14 -6.50
N GLU A 395 -29.05 40.29 -5.60
CA GLU A 395 -28.64 40.74 -4.27
C GLU A 395 -27.45 41.70 -4.33
N ALA A 396 -26.44 41.41 -5.15
CA ALA A 396 -25.28 42.27 -5.35
C ALA A 396 -25.70 43.68 -5.81
N TYR A 397 -26.64 43.77 -6.76
CA TYR A 397 -27.22 45.04 -7.20
C TYR A 397 -27.95 45.78 -6.07
N LYS A 398 -28.71 45.08 -5.22
CA LYS A 398 -29.40 45.73 -4.08
C LYS A 398 -28.41 46.35 -3.09
N ILE A 399 -27.25 45.71 -2.88
CA ILE A 399 -26.22 46.19 -1.95
C ILE A 399 -25.41 47.33 -2.55
N ASP A 400 -25.08 47.23 -3.84
CA ASP A 400 -24.29 48.24 -4.57
C ASP A 400 -24.83 48.45 -6.01
N PRO A 401 -25.86 49.31 -6.17
CA PRO A 401 -26.44 49.59 -7.49
C PRO A 401 -25.47 50.26 -8.48
N GLY A 402 -24.37 50.83 -7.98
CA GLY A 402 -23.34 51.48 -8.78
C GLY A 402 -22.30 50.53 -9.34
N TYR A 403 -22.32 49.24 -8.96
CA TYR A 403 -21.38 48.25 -9.46
C TYR A 403 -21.85 47.66 -10.80
N PRO A 404 -21.22 48.00 -11.94
CA PRO A 404 -21.76 47.72 -13.28
C PRO A 404 -21.72 46.24 -13.68
N VAL A 405 -21.02 45.39 -12.90
CA VAL A 405 -20.87 43.97 -13.22
C VAL A 405 -22.17 43.21 -13.03
N SER A 406 -22.93 43.48 -11.96
CA SER A 406 -24.21 42.81 -11.71
C SER A 406 -25.29 43.24 -12.70
N THR A 407 -25.35 44.53 -13.03
CA THR A 407 -26.32 45.06 -14.00
C THR A 407 -26.08 44.51 -15.40
N ARG A 408 -24.83 44.53 -15.86
CA ARG A 408 -24.46 44.02 -17.18
C ARG A 408 -24.76 42.54 -17.31
N TRP A 409 -24.39 41.74 -16.29
CA TRP A 409 -24.63 40.31 -16.33
C TRP A 409 -26.14 39.99 -16.37
N LEU A 410 -26.95 40.70 -15.57
CA LEU A 410 -28.41 40.51 -15.56
C LEU A 410 -29.05 40.87 -16.91
N GLU A 411 -28.65 41.99 -17.52
CA GLU A 411 -29.11 42.40 -18.86
C GLU A 411 -28.72 41.37 -19.94
N GLU A 412 -27.46 40.93 -19.94
CA GLU A 412 -26.94 39.91 -20.89
C GLU A 412 -27.63 38.54 -20.72
N ASN A 413 -28.23 38.27 -19.55
CA ASN A 413 -28.93 37.03 -19.25
C ASN A 413 -30.47 37.20 -19.24
N GLY A 414 -31.00 38.25 -19.89
CA GLY A 414 -32.44 38.40 -20.15
C GLY A 414 -33.26 38.91 -18.96
N TYR A 415 -32.66 39.69 -18.07
CA TYR A 415 -33.36 40.37 -16.99
C TYR A 415 -33.43 41.88 -17.27
N VAL A 416 -34.56 42.50 -16.92
CA VAL A 416 -34.77 43.94 -17.02
C VAL A 416 -35.14 44.55 -15.67
N LEU A 417 -34.69 45.79 -15.44
CA LEU A 417 -35.02 46.52 -14.23
C LEU A 417 -36.40 47.18 -14.38
N TYR A 418 -37.41 46.65 -13.70
CA TYR A 418 -38.77 47.19 -13.67
C TYR A 418 -39.21 47.47 -12.24
N GLY A 419 -39.64 48.71 -11.97
CA GLY A 419 -40.10 49.12 -10.64
C GLY A 419 -39.05 48.96 -9.53
N GLY A 420 -37.75 49.07 -9.86
CA GLY A 420 -36.65 48.89 -8.91
C GLY A 420 -36.33 47.44 -8.56
N LYS A 421 -36.90 46.46 -9.29
CA LYS A 421 -36.59 45.03 -9.16
C LYS A 421 -36.17 44.49 -10.52
N TRP A 422 -35.18 43.60 -10.49
CA TRP A 422 -34.82 42.80 -11.66
C TRP A 422 -35.84 41.69 -11.83
N ILE A 423 -36.44 41.60 -13.00
CA ILE A 423 -37.38 40.56 -13.39
C ILE A 423 -36.97 39.98 -14.75
N PRO A 424 -37.27 38.71 -15.03
CA PRO A 424 -37.13 38.16 -16.37
C PRO A 424 -37.82 39.04 -17.42
N GLU A 425 -37.19 39.23 -18.58
CA GLU A 425 -37.70 40.10 -19.64
C GLU A 425 -39.07 39.65 -20.18
N ASP A 426 -39.33 38.35 -20.16
CA ASP A 426 -40.61 37.74 -20.56
C ASP A 426 -41.74 37.96 -19.53
N GLU A 427 -41.39 38.16 -18.26
CA GLU A 427 -42.33 38.52 -17.18
C GLU A 427 -42.50 40.04 -17.03
N ALA A 428 -41.66 40.83 -17.69
CA ALA A 428 -41.80 42.27 -17.69
C ALA A 428 -43.12 42.65 -18.38
N PRO A 429 -43.99 43.44 -17.72
CA PRO A 429 -45.22 43.88 -18.37
C PRO A 429 -44.82 44.62 -19.64
N VAL A 430 -45.28 44.09 -20.78
CA VAL A 430 -45.08 44.67 -22.11
C VAL A 430 -45.29 46.17 -21.96
N ARG A 431 -44.25 46.97 -22.22
CA ARG A 431 -44.34 48.43 -22.22
C ARG A 431 -45.58 48.76 -23.05
N MET A 432 -46.66 49.20 -22.40
CA MET A 432 -47.82 49.70 -23.13
C MET A 432 -47.31 50.91 -23.88
N GLU A 433 -47.11 50.74 -25.18
CA GLU A 433 -46.61 51.77 -26.06
C GLU A 433 -47.51 52.99 -25.88
N THR A 434 -46.93 54.11 -25.44
CA THR A 434 -47.73 55.30 -25.21
C THR A 434 -48.19 55.83 -26.56
N VAL A 435 -49.29 56.58 -26.59
CA VAL A 435 -49.80 57.20 -27.84
C VAL A 435 -48.71 58.06 -28.51
N ILE A 436 -47.77 58.61 -27.72
CA ILE A 436 -46.59 59.34 -28.20
C ILE A 436 -45.59 58.42 -28.90
N ASP A 437 -45.30 57.23 -28.35
CA ASP A 437 -44.35 56.27 -28.94
C ASP A 437 -44.86 55.73 -30.28
N THR A 438 -46.16 55.41 -30.37
CA THR A 438 -46.80 55.03 -31.65
C THR A 438 -46.72 56.16 -32.67
N ALA A 439 -47.00 57.40 -32.24
CA ALA A 439 -46.95 58.55 -33.12
C ALA A 439 -45.52 58.85 -33.63
N MET A 440 -44.49 58.71 -32.79
CA MET A 440 -43.09 58.86 -33.21
C MET A 440 -42.70 57.87 -34.30
N ARG A 441 -43.08 56.59 -34.15
CA ARG A 441 -42.78 55.53 -35.13
C ARG A 441 -43.51 55.72 -36.45
N GLU A 442 -44.75 56.22 -36.41
CA GLU A 442 -45.54 56.50 -37.61
C GLU A 442 -45.18 57.84 -38.28
N GLY A 443 -44.19 58.56 -37.76
CA GLY A 443 -43.79 59.88 -38.25
C GLY A 443 -44.87 60.95 -38.08
N ARG A 444 -45.76 60.77 -37.10
CA ARG A 444 -46.86 61.68 -36.79
C ARG A 444 -46.52 62.49 -35.55
N VAL A 445 -46.85 63.78 -35.59
CA VAL A 445 -46.76 64.64 -34.42
C VAL A 445 -48.13 64.71 -33.75
N ILE A 446 -48.16 64.60 -32.43
CA ILE A 446 -49.36 64.79 -31.62
C ILE A 446 -49.11 65.78 -30.48
N GLU A 447 -50.19 66.32 -29.92
CA GLU A 447 -50.11 67.21 -28.76
C GLU A 447 -49.47 66.51 -27.56
N GLY A 448 -48.64 67.25 -26.81
CA GLY A 448 -47.90 66.75 -25.66
C GLY A 448 -46.48 66.26 -25.95
N MET A 449 -46.10 66.03 -27.23
CA MET A 449 -44.73 65.67 -27.61
C MET A 449 -43.73 66.78 -27.25
N THR A 450 -42.52 66.42 -26.82
CA THR A 450 -41.42 67.36 -26.64
C THR A 450 -40.79 67.75 -27.99
N VAL A 451 -39.97 68.80 -27.99
CA VAL A 451 -39.23 69.23 -29.19
C VAL A 451 -38.37 68.11 -29.76
N GLU A 452 -37.66 67.39 -28.90
CA GLU A 452 -36.81 66.27 -29.30
C GLU A 452 -37.64 65.13 -29.92
N GLN A 453 -38.76 64.76 -29.28
CA GLN A 453 -39.67 63.74 -29.80
C GLN A 453 -40.23 64.10 -31.19
N VAL A 454 -40.54 65.38 -31.43
CA VAL A 454 -41.00 65.85 -32.76
C VAL A 454 -39.89 65.76 -33.81
N LEU A 455 -38.65 66.14 -33.47
CA LEU A 455 -37.53 66.05 -34.39
C LEU A 455 -37.21 64.59 -34.75
N THR A 456 -37.26 63.70 -33.76
CA THR A 456 -37.11 62.26 -33.98
C THR A 456 -38.24 61.68 -34.81
N ALA A 457 -39.50 62.07 -34.56
CA ALA A 457 -40.65 61.59 -35.32
C ALA A 457 -40.60 62.03 -36.81
N LEU A 458 -40.24 63.29 -37.08
CA LEU A 458 -40.24 63.83 -38.44
C LEU A 458 -38.93 63.57 -39.21
N GLY A 459 -37.88 63.11 -38.53
CA GLY A 459 -36.57 62.80 -39.11
C GLY A 459 -35.86 63.97 -39.80
N THR A 460 -36.39 65.18 -39.65
CA THR A 460 -35.96 66.39 -40.37
C THR A 460 -36.00 67.61 -39.46
N GLU A 461 -35.12 68.57 -39.73
CA GLU A 461 -35.14 69.86 -39.04
C GLU A 461 -36.18 70.79 -39.67
N PRO A 462 -36.85 71.65 -38.89
CA PRO A 462 -37.79 72.63 -39.42
C PRO A 462 -37.07 73.69 -40.25
N THR A 463 -37.69 74.08 -41.36
CA THR A 463 -37.21 75.16 -42.23
C THR A 463 -37.16 76.51 -41.52
N THR A 464 -38.01 76.74 -40.53
CA THR A 464 -37.99 77.97 -39.73
C THR A 464 -38.36 77.70 -38.27
N LYS A 465 -37.59 78.26 -37.34
CA LYS A 465 -37.83 78.23 -35.90
C LYS A 465 -38.09 79.66 -35.41
N LEU A 466 -39.30 79.93 -34.92
CA LEU A 466 -39.67 81.20 -34.30
C LEU A 466 -39.81 81.01 -32.80
N GLN A 467 -39.30 81.97 -32.02
CA GLN A 467 -39.41 81.97 -30.56
C GLN A 467 -40.04 83.27 -30.10
N LEU A 468 -41.10 83.17 -29.29
CA LEU A 468 -41.90 84.27 -28.79
C LEU A 468 -41.93 84.18 -27.26
N PRO A 469 -41.02 84.87 -26.56
CA PRO A 469 -41.05 84.93 -25.11
C PRO A 469 -42.23 85.78 -24.62
N SER A 470 -42.86 85.36 -23.53
CA SER A 470 -43.95 86.10 -22.87
C SER A 470 -43.82 85.95 -21.35
N SER A 471 -44.51 86.80 -20.58
CA SER A 471 -44.55 86.70 -19.11
C SER A 471 -45.14 85.38 -18.59
N ARG A 472 -45.90 84.66 -19.42
CA ARG A 472 -46.52 83.36 -19.08
C ARG A 472 -45.70 82.14 -19.52
N GLY A 473 -44.62 82.34 -20.29
CA GLY A 473 -43.81 81.25 -20.83
C GLY A 473 -43.26 81.54 -22.22
N LEU A 474 -42.57 80.54 -22.79
CA LEU A 474 -41.98 80.58 -24.12
C LEU A 474 -42.87 79.84 -25.11
N THR A 475 -43.30 80.51 -26.17
CA THR A 475 -43.95 79.85 -27.33
C THR A 475 -42.91 79.67 -28.41
N GLN A 476 -42.77 78.46 -28.96
CA GLN A 476 -41.91 78.18 -30.11
C GLN A 476 -42.80 77.72 -31.27
N VAL A 477 -42.53 78.17 -32.49
CA VAL A 477 -43.26 77.75 -33.69
C VAL A 477 -42.25 77.22 -34.69
N PHE A 478 -42.39 75.95 -35.05
CA PHE A 478 -41.58 75.27 -36.04
C PHE A 478 -42.39 75.15 -37.32
N VAL A 479 -41.81 75.59 -38.44
CA VAL A 479 -42.43 75.51 -39.77
C VAL A 479 -41.57 74.61 -40.64
N TYR A 480 -42.18 73.58 -41.19
CA TYR A 480 -41.60 72.65 -42.16
C TYR A 480 -42.14 73.02 -43.54
N GLY A 481 -41.34 73.74 -44.32
CA GLY A 481 -41.75 74.32 -45.60
C GLY A 481 -42.15 73.27 -46.63
N ASP A 482 -41.45 72.14 -46.65
CA ASP A 482 -41.65 71.08 -47.66
C ASP A 482 -42.97 70.32 -47.47
N SER A 483 -43.43 70.18 -46.22
CA SER A 483 -44.69 69.51 -45.88
C SER A 483 -45.84 70.48 -45.60
N GLY A 484 -45.56 71.79 -45.58
CA GLY A 484 -46.52 72.81 -45.15
C GLY A 484 -46.93 72.69 -43.67
N LEU A 485 -46.22 71.89 -42.86
CA LEU A 485 -46.57 71.62 -41.47
C LEU A 485 -46.07 72.72 -40.54
N THR A 486 -46.92 73.18 -39.62
CA THR A 486 -46.58 74.14 -38.57
C THR A 486 -46.88 73.54 -37.20
N ILE A 487 -45.89 73.50 -36.31
CA ILE A 487 -46.01 72.92 -34.98
C ILE A 487 -45.72 73.99 -33.95
N ARG A 488 -46.65 74.20 -33.03
CA ARG A 488 -46.50 75.15 -31.93
C ARG A 488 -46.18 74.41 -30.65
N PHE A 489 -45.09 74.80 -30.03
CA PHE A 489 -44.70 74.36 -28.70
C PHE A 489 -44.94 75.47 -27.69
N PHE A 490 -45.26 75.09 -26.46
CA PHE A 490 -45.34 76.01 -25.34
C PHE A 490 -44.61 75.43 -24.13
N ARG A 491 -43.82 76.28 -23.47
CA ARG A 491 -43.13 76.00 -22.22
C ARG A 491 -43.54 77.02 -21.17
N ARG A 492 -44.07 76.55 -20.04
CA ARG A 492 -44.33 77.40 -18.87
C ARG A 492 -43.02 77.73 -18.17
N THR A 493 -42.94 78.88 -17.50
CA THR A 493 -41.72 79.42 -16.88
C THR A 493 -41.06 78.50 -15.83
N HIS A 494 -41.77 77.51 -15.30
CA HIS A 494 -41.31 76.55 -14.29
C HIS A 494 -41.15 75.11 -14.81
N LEU A 495 -41.24 74.89 -16.12
CA LEU A 495 -41.05 73.57 -16.74
C LEU A 495 -39.82 73.62 -17.65
N ASP A 496 -39.04 72.54 -17.63
CA ASP A 496 -37.79 72.47 -18.40
C ASP A 496 -38.07 72.29 -19.92
N ASP A 497 -39.16 71.60 -20.26
CA ASP A 497 -39.45 71.21 -21.66
C ASP A 497 -40.62 71.96 -22.30
N SER A 498 -40.43 72.32 -23.58
CA SER A 498 -41.51 72.79 -24.46
C SER A 498 -42.29 71.61 -25.04
N LYS A 499 -43.63 71.63 -24.91
CA LYS A 499 -44.51 70.58 -25.46
C LYS A 499 -45.37 71.09 -26.60
N VAL A 500 -45.69 70.23 -27.56
CA VAL A 500 -46.63 70.53 -28.65
C VAL A 500 -47.99 70.87 -28.05
N VAL A 501 -48.51 72.04 -28.39
CA VAL A 501 -49.83 72.53 -27.96
C VAL A 501 -50.76 72.79 -29.13
N ALA A 502 -50.25 72.79 -30.36
CA ALA A 502 -51.07 72.86 -31.57
C ALA A 502 -50.25 72.42 -32.79
N ILE A 503 -50.95 71.83 -33.77
CA ILE A 503 -50.41 71.43 -35.07
C ILE A 503 -51.33 72.02 -36.13
N GLY A 504 -50.77 72.64 -37.16
CA GLY A 504 -51.52 73.24 -38.26
C GLY A 504 -50.85 73.00 -39.61
N GLN A 505 -51.62 73.11 -40.69
CA GLN A 505 -51.09 73.12 -42.05
C GLN A 505 -51.18 74.53 -42.65
N ALA A 506 -50.07 74.99 -43.21
CA ALA A 506 -50.00 76.23 -43.98
C ALA A 506 -50.65 75.99 -45.36
N ALA A 507 -51.68 76.76 -45.68
CA ALA A 507 -52.39 76.67 -46.95
C ALA A 507 -51.45 76.91 -48.15
N GLY A 508 -51.29 75.88 -48.99
CA GLY A 508 -50.40 75.88 -50.15
C GLY A 508 -50.77 76.90 -51.25
N LYS A 509 -49.73 77.46 -51.88
CA LYS A 509 -49.80 78.36 -53.05
C LYS A 509 -50.44 77.66 -54.26
N ARG A 510 -51.55 78.20 -54.78
CA ARG A 510 -52.06 77.88 -56.13
C ARG A 510 -51.10 78.40 -57.21
N ALA A 511 -50.69 77.51 -58.11
CA ALA A 511 -49.92 77.79 -59.30
C ALA A 511 -50.67 78.77 -60.24
N ARG A 512 -49.98 79.82 -60.71
CA ARG A 512 -50.44 80.71 -61.79
C ARG A 512 -49.83 80.24 -63.12
N LYS A 513 -50.69 79.70 -63.97
CA LYS A 513 -50.49 79.46 -65.41
C LYS A 513 -50.22 80.81 -66.12
N ARG A 514 -49.13 80.92 -66.88
CA ARG A 514 -48.92 81.97 -67.89
C ARG A 514 -48.89 81.29 -69.25
N GLU A 515 -49.76 81.74 -70.14
CA GLU A 515 -49.94 81.28 -71.51
C GLU A 515 -50.17 82.53 -72.37
N ALA A 516 -49.35 82.68 -73.43
CA ALA A 516 -49.34 83.62 -74.57
C ALA A 516 -47.86 83.99 -74.88
N ASP A 517 -47.26 83.78 -76.05
CA ASP A 517 -47.76 83.37 -77.37
C ASP A 517 -46.60 82.75 -78.22
N PRO A 518 -46.90 82.05 -79.34
CA PRO A 518 -45.95 81.34 -80.20
C PRO A 518 -45.40 82.20 -81.36
N GLN A 519 -44.19 81.89 -81.83
CA GLN A 519 -43.60 82.44 -83.06
C GLN A 519 -44.06 81.64 -84.31
N PRO A 520 -44.30 82.27 -85.47
CA PRO A 520 -44.70 81.60 -86.72
C PRO A 520 -43.49 81.02 -87.50
N PRO A 521 -43.71 80.12 -88.49
CA PRO A 521 -42.65 79.44 -89.22
C PRO A 521 -42.06 80.30 -90.35
N VAL A 522 -40.78 80.05 -90.65
CA VAL A 522 -40.03 80.60 -91.79
C VAL A 522 -40.53 79.98 -93.10
N PRO A 523 -40.67 80.74 -94.21
CA PRO A 523 -40.93 80.15 -95.52
C PRO A 523 -39.62 79.71 -96.20
N ASP A 524 -39.63 78.49 -96.71
CA ASP A 524 -38.66 77.99 -97.69
C ASP A 524 -38.98 78.61 -99.06
N SER A 525 -37.98 79.21 -99.70
CA SER A 525 -38.01 79.52 -101.13
C SER A 525 -36.71 79.02 -101.76
N GLY A 526 -36.67 77.73 -102.05
CA GLY A 526 -35.74 77.18 -103.03
C GLY A 526 -35.97 77.80 -104.42
N ARG A 527 -35.01 78.62 -104.84
CA ARG A 527 -34.28 78.40 -106.08
C ARG A 527 -32.79 78.48 -105.79
#